data_AF-A0A8S0XE73-F1
#
_entry.id   AF-A0A8S0XE73-F1
#
_cell.length_a   1.000
_cell.length_b   1.000
_cell.length_c   1.000
_cell.angle_alpha   90.00
_cell.angle_beta   90.00
_cell.angle_gamma   90.00
#
_symmetry.space_group_name_H-M   'P 1'
#
loop_
_entity.id
_entity.type
_entity.pdbx_description
1 polymer ?
#
loop_
_entity_poly.entity_id
_entity_poly.type
_entity_poly.pdbx_seq_one_letter_code
_entity_poly.pdbx_strand_id
1 'polypeptide(L)'
;MKLQERQNWTRYLHPYNKTTCRSSIRAGFDLEIAAFLDEPHQDGDEEYEEEDPIALLFSGEEGYGRYLDLYANHTAYNNLKNIGKRPGYLQYLDLLLAAQLGPVHSELPKETRHTKDYETYLKNLHGYLLSFTKKTQPIVDIDARQREVALDFERKWDAKEIPGWEDPSESKSQENGNNGGLWCGACQRHYAKQTVYDAHLTSKRHIKAVAKQATSGEPAANPNGVAPQEPVHNTTTQSSQKIRIRNSAYLTHLATDLLVSLAATLNETKSNVERRFSLTAREREQELLDQSNPVPPPATSAAEGGGEEEEEEERIYNPLKLPLGWDGKPIPYWLYKLHGLGVEYRCEICSDHVYMGRKNFDRHFQESRHAFGMRALGLPNTKHFHEITRIEDALALAEKLKQEGRHEIFEQETMEELEDDDGNVYNRKTYDDLKKQGLI
;
A
#
# COMPACT_ATOMS: atom_id res chain seq x y z
N MET A 1 -71.59 -33.84 2.22
CA MET A 1 -72.91 -33.36 2.71
C MET A 1 -72.67 -32.01 3.38
N LYS A 2 -73.48 -31.01 3.01
CA LYS A 2 -73.35 -29.58 3.33
C LYS A 2 -73.29 -29.29 4.84
N LEU A 3 -72.64 -28.18 5.19
CA LEU A 3 -73.15 -27.05 6.01
C LEU A 3 -72.00 -26.02 6.09
N GLN A 4 -72.02 -24.88 5.37
CA GLN A 4 -72.81 -23.66 5.64
C GLN A 4 -72.34 -22.97 6.93
N GLU A 5 -72.03 -21.68 7.05
CA GLU A 5 -71.93 -20.48 6.23
C GLU A 5 -71.51 -19.37 7.22
N ARG A 6 -70.83 -18.32 6.71
CA ARG A 6 -70.95 -16.89 7.12
C ARG A 6 -70.46 -16.49 8.53
N GLN A 7 -69.99 -15.27 8.80
CA GLN A 7 -69.68 -14.01 8.10
C GLN A 7 -68.87 -13.21 9.15
N ASN A 8 -67.70 -12.63 8.89
CA ASN A 8 -67.39 -11.41 8.12
C ASN A 8 -67.83 -10.09 8.78
N TRP A 9 -67.14 -9.00 8.36
CA TRP A 9 -67.33 -7.57 8.66
C TRP A 9 -66.44 -7.03 9.79
N THR A 10 -65.56 -6.04 9.59
CA THR A 10 -65.61 -4.77 8.81
C THR A 10 -64.16 -4.24 8.68
N ARG A 11 -63.70 -3.36 7.77
CA ARG A 11 -64.26 -2.57 6.65
C ARG A 11 -63.04 -2.02 5.85
N TYR A 12 -62.98 -2.09 4.51
CA TYR A 12 -63.16 -0.99 3.50
C TYR A 12 -61.98 0.03 3.44
N LEU A 13 -61.37 0.46 2.32
CA LEU A 13 -61.77 0.65 0.90
C LEU A 13 -60.54 0.67 -0.06
N HIS A 14 -60.74 0.25 -1.31
CA HIS A 14 -59.95 0.44 -2.56
C HIS A 14 -60.51 1.68 -3.37
N PRO A 15 -60.15 2.06 -4.63
CA PRO A 15 -59.12 1.59 -5.62
C PRO A 15 -58.39 2.68 -6.52
N TYR A 16 -57.35 2.26 -7.29
CA TYR A 16 -56.86 2.62 -8.67
C TYR A 16 -56.93 4.08 -9.24
N ASN A 17 -55.96 4.67 -9.98
CA ASN A 17 -55.37 4.21 -11.27
C ASN A 17 -54.24 5.15 -11.84
N LYS A 18 -53.21 4.57 -12.49
CA LYS A 18 -52.38 5.02 -13.66
C LYS A 18 -51.65 6.39 -13.70
N THR A 19 -50.31 6.34 -13.78
CA THR A 19 -49.51 6.91 -14.92
C THR A 19 -48.09 6.33 -14.98
N THR A 20 -47.58 6.30 -16.20
CA THR A 20 -46.40 5.63 -16.79
C THR A 20 -45.01 6.11 -16.34
N CYS A 21 -44.10 5.13 -16.31
CA CYS A 21 -42.65 5.13 -16.50
C CYS A 21 -41.97 6.41 -17.07
N ARG A 22 -40.98 6.99 -16.36
CA ARG A 22 -39.66 7.38 -16.93
C ARG A 22 -38.62 7.79 -15.86
N SER A 23 -37.46 7.14 -15.93
CA SER A 23 -36.12 7.55 -15.47
C SER A 23 -35.90 8.06 -14.04
N SER A 24 -35.23 7.24 -13.20
CA SER A 24 -34.17 7.74 -12.32
C SER A 24 -33.20 6.60 -11.95
N ILE A 25 -32.36 6.20 -12.90
CA ILE A 25 -31.14 5.42 -12.64
C ILE A 25 -29.91 6.36 -12.50
N ARG A 26 -30.08 7.65 -12.82
CA ARG A 26 -28.98 8.65 -12.80
C ARG A 26 -28.58 9.13 -11.41
N ALA A 27 -29.43 9.00 -10.39
CA ALA A 27 -29.15 9.58 -9.07
C ALA A 27 -28.14 8.77 -8.23
N GLY A 28 -27.95 7.47 -8.49
CA GLY A 28 -27.05 6.64 -7.69
C GLY A 28 -25.57 6.95 -7.94
N PHE A 29 -25.20 7.10 -9.22
CA PHE A 29 -23.82 7.37 -9.62
C PHE A 29 -23.37 8.80 -9.28
N ASP A 30 -24.26 9.78 -9.40
CA ASP A 30 -23.95 11.17 -9.06
C ASP A 30 -23.75 11.37 -7.55
N LEU A 31 -24.46 10.62 -6.70
CA LEU A 31 -24.27 10.61 -5.25
C LEU A 31 -22.96 9.93 -4.83
N GLU A 32 -22.57 8.84 -5.50
CA GLU A 32 -21.28 8.18 -5.27
C GLU A 32 -20.10 9.03 -5.73
N ILE A 33 -20.23 9.73 -6.87
CA ILE A 33 -19.21 10.68 -7.35
C ILE A 33 -19.14 11.91 -6.43
N ALA A 34 -20.27 12.42 -5.94
CA ALA A 34 -20.27 13.52 -4.98
C ALA A 34 -19.61 13.13 -3.65
N ALA A 35 -19.84 11.91 -3.15
CA ALA A 35 -19.16 11.39 -1.96
C ALA A 35 -17.65 11.17 -2.16
N PHE A 36 -17.20 11.01 -3.41
CA PHE A 36 -15.78 10.90 -3.77
C PHE A 36 -15.11 12.28 -4.00
N LEU A 37 -15.91 13.34 -4.23
CA LEU A 37 -15.45 14.70 -4.50
C LEU A 37 -15.59 15.64 -3.29
N ASP A 38 -16.36 15.27 -2.27
CA ASP A 38 -16.34 15.93 -0.97
C ASP A 38 -15.02 15.59 -0.26
N GLU A 39 -14.03 16.49 -0.38
CA GLU A 39 -12.97 16.53 0.60
C GLU A 39 -13.58 16.75 1.99
N PRO A 40 -13.09 16.06 3.04
CA PRO A 40 -13.60 16.26 4.38
C PRO A 40 -13.43 17.74 4.73
N HIS A 41 -14.56 18.41 4.94
CA HIS A 41 -14.59 19.76 5.43
C HIS A 41 -13.84 19.80 6.76
N GLN A 42 -12.72 20.52 6.78
CA GLN A 42 -12.03 20.99 7.98
C GLN A 42 -12.96 21.92 8.74
N ASP A 43 -13.80 21.35 9.60
CA ASP A 43 -14.46 22.07 10.67
C ASP A 43 -14.41 21.20 11.93
N GLY A 44 -13.32 21.32 12.70
CA GLY A 44 -13.17 20.65 13.98
C GLY A 44 -11.73 20.63 14.50
N ASP A 45 -11.42 21.56 15.41
CA ASP A 45 -10.18 21.59 16.21
C ASP A 45 -10.07 20.39 17.17
N GLU A 46 -9.85 19.18 16.65
CA GLU A 46 -9.32 18.06 17.42
C GLU A 46 -8.13 17.43 16.67
N GLU A 47 -6.96 17.55 17.27
CA GLU A 47 -5.66 16.99 16.85
C GLU A 47 -5.67 15.45 16.91
N TYR A 48 -6.51 14.82 16.10
CA TYR A 48 -6.36 13.43 15.69
C TYR A 48 -5.79 13.50 14.29
N GLU A 49 -4.47 13.35 14.16
CA GLU A 49 -3.87 13.01 12.86
C GLU A 49 -4.58 11.74 12.39
N GLU A 50 -5.47 11.89 11.41
CA GLU A 50 -6.14 10.78 10.77
C GLU A 50 -5.03 9.98 10.05
N GLU A 51 -4.52 8.93 10.72
CA GLU A 51 -3.41 8.11 10.20
C GLU A 51 -3.76 7.66 8.78
N ASP A 52 -2.92 8.07 7.82
CA ASP A 52 -3.14 7.74 6.41
C ASP A 52 -3.40 6.23 6.27
N PRO A 53 -4.60 5.81 5.82
CA PRO A 53 -4.94 4.41 5.68
C PRO A 53 -3.95 3.64 4.79
N ILE A 54 -3.27 4.34 3.87
CA ILE A 54 -2.24 3.76 3.01
C ILE A 54 -0.94 3.53 3.80
N ALA A 55 -0.55 4.45 4.69
CA ALA A 55 0.63 4.30 5.53
C ALA A 55 0.54 3.04 6.41
N LEU A 56 -0.66 2.70 6.90
CA LEU A 56 -0.92 1.49 7.68
C LEU A 56 -0.75 0.18 6.90
N LEU A 57 -0.78 0.23 5.56
CA LEU A 57 -0.58 -0.96 4.72
C LEU A 57 0.90 -1.32 4.57
N PHE A 58 1.82 -0.38 4.81
CA PHE A 58 3.24 -0.54 4.58
C PHE A 58 4.03 -0.45 5.88
N SER A 59 5.10 -1.24 5.98
CA SER A 59 6.10 -1.00 7.02
C SER A 59 6.84 0.31 6.73
N GLY A 60 7.32 1.00 7.76
CA GLY A 60 8.14 2.21 7.58
C GLY A 60 9.37 1.97 6.69
N GLU A 61 9.95 0.76 6.74
CA GLU A 61 11.09 0.38 5.89
C GLU A 61 10.71 0.14 4.42
N GLU A 62 9.43 -0.13 4.13
CA GLU A 62 8.94 -0.36 2.75
C GLU A 62 8.76 0.95 1.97
N GLY A 63 8.62 2.09 2.65
CA GLY A 63 8.50 3.41 2.03
C GLY A 63 7.39 3.46 0.96
N TYR A 64 6.16 3.09 1.34
CA TYR A 64 4.98 3.04 0.44
C TYR A 64 5.18 2.16 -0.80
N GLY A 65 5.98 1.09 -0.68
CA GLY A 65 6.24 0.15 -1.76
C GLY A 65 7.48 0.44 -2.60
N ARG A 66 8.27 1.47 -2.22
CA ARG A 66 9.55 1.78 -2.86
C ARG A 66 10.61 0.73 -2.56
N TYR A 67 10.60 0.15 -1.35
CA TYR A 67 11.58 -0.83 -0.92
C TYR A 67 10.90 -2.08 -0.34
N LEU A 68 11.66 -3.17 -0.29
CA LEU A 68 11.25 -4.44 0.30
C LEU A 68 11.92 -4.61 1.68
N ASP A 69 11.12 -4.85 2.71
CA ASP A 69 11.61 -5.22 4.03
C ASP A 69 11.84 -6.74 4.10
N LEU A 70 13.09 -7.14 3.82
CA LEU A 70 13.51 -8.54 3.76
C LEU A 70 14.40 -8.94 4.95
N TYR A 71 14.49 -8.10 5.99
CA TYR A 71 15.38 -8.35 7.12
C TYR A 71 14.94 -9.57 7.94
N ALA A 72 13.63 -9.75 8.12
CA ALA A 72 13.06 -10.93 8.76
C ALA A 72 13.37 -12.22 7.97
N ASN A 73 13.27 -12.16 6.64
CA ASN A 73 13.59 -13.27 5.76
C ASN A 73 15.08 -13.60 5.77
N HIS A 74 15.95 -12.59 5.77
CA HIS A 74 17.40 -12.78 5.93
C HIS A 74 17.76 -13.46 7.25
N THR A 75 17.13 -13.04 8.34
CA THR A 75 17.32 -13.66 9.66
C THR A 75 16.88 -15.12 9.64
N ALA A 76 15.71 -15.42 9.06
CA ALA A 76 15.22 -16.79 8.89
C ALA A 76 16.15 -17.64 8.01
N TYR A 77 16.68 -17.07 6.93
CA TYR A 77 17.64 -17.71 6.04
C TYR A 77 18.93 -18.10 6.77
N ASN A 78 19.49 -17.20 7.58
CA ASN A 78 20.70 -17.44 8.37
C ASN A 78 20.52 -18.50 9.47
N ASN A 79 19.28 -18.77 9.87
CA ASN A 79 18.92 -19.80 10.85
C ASN A 79 18.75 -21.18 10.21
N LEU A 80 18.79 -21.30 8.88
CA LEU A 80 18.73 -22.59 8.19
C LEU A 80 19.91 -23.49 8.57
N LYS A 81 19.64 -24.79 8.65
CA LYS A 81 20.67 -25.81 8.92
C LYS A 81 21.44 -26.13 7.65
N ASN A 82 22.69 -26.56 7.81
CA ASN A 82 23.58 -26.99 6.73
C ASN A 82 23.89 -25.91 5.68
N ILE A 83 23.72 -24.63 6.01
CA ILE A 83 24.22 -23.53 5.18
C ILE A 83 25.73 -23.37 5.43
N GLY A 84 26.53 -23.42 4.36
CA GLY A 84 27.99 -23.35 4.49
C GLY A 84 28.47 -21.99 4.99
N LYS A 85 28.09 -20.93 4.28
CA LYS A 85 28.39 -19.54 4.64
C LYS A 85 27.10 -18.76 4.85
N ARG A 86 27.01 -18.04 5.96
CA ARG A 86 25.91 -17.10 6.23
C ARG A 86 26.19 -15.78 5.52
N PRO A 87 25.40 -15.39 4.50
CA PRO A 87 25.61 -14.12 3.80
C PRO A 87 25.22 -12.95 4.72
N GLY A 88 25.95 -11.83 4.59
CA GLY A 88 25.47 -10.54 5.08
C GLY A 88 24.21 -10.10 4.32
N TYR A 89 23.54 -9.05 4.78
CA TYR A 89 22.24 -8.64 4.21
C TYR A 89 22.33 -8.31 2.71
N LEU A 90 23.32 -7.52 2.29
CA LEU A 90 23.54 -7.21 0.85
C LEU A 90 23.77 -8.46 -0.01
N GLN A 91 24.58 -9.40 0.49
CA GLN A 91 24.84 -10.66 -0.21
C GLN A 91 23.59 -11.53 -0.29
N TYR A 92 22.70 -11.45 0.70
CA TYR A 92 21.41 -12.13 0.65
C TYR A 92 20.48 -11.52 -0.41
N LEU A 93 20.46 -10.19 -0.56
CA LEU A 93 19.73 -9.54 -1.65
C LEU A 93 20.29 -9.99 -3.02
N ASP A 94 21.60 -10.16 -3.16
CA ASP A 94 22.20 -10.71 -4.39
C ASP A 94 21.73 -12.15 -4.68
N LEU A 95 21.61 -12.99 -3.65
CA LEU A 95 21.06 -14.36 -3.81
C LEU A 95 19.61 -14.34 -4.28
N LEU A 96 18.81 -13.37 -3.81
CA LEU A 96 17.42 -13.20 -4.27
C LEU A 96 17.36 -12.66 -5.71
N LEU A 97 18.24 -11.71 -6.07
CA LEU A 97 18.34 -11.17 -7.44
C LEU A 97 18.77 -12.22 -8.46
N ALA A 98 19.53 -13.25 -8.03
CA ALA A 98 19.89 -14.38 -8.87
C ALA A 98 18.67 -15.20 -9.36
N ALA A 99 17.47 -14.98 -8.79
CA ALA A 99 16.21 -15.55 -9.29
C ALA A 99 15.92 -15.20 -10.76
N GLN A 100 16.50 -14.12 -11.29
CA GLN A 100 16.43 -13.76 -12.71
C GLN A 100 17.13 -14.77 -13.65
N LEU A 101 18.10 -15.52 -13.12
CA LEU A 101 18.90 -16.47 -13.89
C LEU A 101 18.41 -17.91 -13.72
N GLY A 102 17.67 -18.20 -12.66
CA GLY A 102 17.18 -19.55 -12.37
C GLY A 102 16.39 -19.60 -11.06
N PRO A 103 16.02 -20.81 -10.59
CA PRO A 103 15.27 -20.97 -9.35
C PRO A 103 16.02 -20.37 -8.15
N VAL A 104 15.28 -19.64 -7.31
CA VAL A 104 15.85 -19.03 -6.10
C VAL A 104 16.47 -20.09 -5.20
N HIS A 105 17.62 -19.77 -4.61
CA HIS A 105 18.39 -20.65 -3.72
C HIS A 105 18.88 -21.96 -4.36
N SER A 106 19.15 -21.95 -5.65
CA SER A 106 19.78 -23.08 -6.36
C SER A 106 21.19 -23.40 -5.87
N GLU A 107 21.88 -22.42 -5.26
CA GLU A 107 23.20 -22.57 -4.62
C GLU A 107 23.17 -23.43 -3.35
N LEU A 108 22.00 -23.64 -2.74
CA LEU A 108 21.87 -24.42 -1.52
C LEU A 108 21.96 -25.94 -1.77
N PRO A 109 22.67 -26.69 -0.91
CA PRO A 109 22.70 -28.15 -0.96
C PRO A 109 21.30 -28.78 -0.85
N LYS A 110 21.11 -29.95 -1.47
CA LYS A 110 19.84 -30.69 -1.41
C LYS A 110 19.45 -31.00 0.04
N GLU A 111 20.44 -31.28 0.89
CA GLU A 111 20.28 -31.55 2.32
C GLU A 111 19.61 -30.40 3.05
N THR A 112 19.90 -29.15 2.67
CA THR A 112 19.26 -27.94 3.22
C THR A 112 17.87 -27.75 2.63
N ARG A 113 17.73 -27.84 1.30
CA ARG A 113 16.44 -27.62 0.59
C ARG A 113 15.35 -28.62 0.97
N HIS A 114 15.73 -29.82 1.40
CA HIS A 114 14.80 -30.86 1.84
C HIS A 114 14.40 -30.76 3.33
N THR A 115 14.91 -29.77 4.07
CA THR A 115 14.55 -29.55 5.48
C THR A 115 13.18 -28.86 5.64
N LYS A 116 12.55 -29.05 6.81
CA LYS A 116 11.33 -28.33 7.19
C LYS A 116 11.58 -26.84 7.43
N ASP A 117 12.77 -26.50 7.92
CA ASP A 117 13.16 -25.11 8.20
C ASP A 117 13.20 -24.31 6.88
N TYR A 118 13.70 -24.93 5.79
CA TYR A 118 13.71 -24.33 4.46
C TYR A 118 12.30 -24.15 3.85
N GLU A 119 11.43 -25.16 3.96
CA GLU A 119 10.02 -25.05 3.54
C GLU A 119 9.32 -23.87 4.24
N THR A 120 9.56 -23.73 5.55
CA THR A 120 8.96 -22.66 6.36
C THR A 120 9.50 -21.29 5.95
N TYR A 121 10.82 -21.17 5.75
CA TYR A 121 11.45 -19.96 5.26
C TYR A 121 10.86 -19.53 3.90
N LEU A 122 10.77 -20.45 2.93
CA LEU A 122 10.22 -20.13 1.61
C LEU A 122 8.74 -19.77 1.67
N LYS A 123 7.95 -20.42 2.52
CA LYS A 123 6.55 -20.07 2.74
C LYS A 123 6.41 -18.63 3.24
N ASN A 124 7.26 -18.22 4.18
CA ASN A 124 7.26 -16.86 4.71
C ASN A 124 7.74 -15.84 3.67
N LEU A 125 8.77 -16.18 2.89
CA LEU A 125 9.24 -15.34 1.79
C LEU A 125 8.17 -15.15 0.71
N HIS A 126 7.59 -16.24 0.22
CA HIS A 126 6.51 -16.19 -0.77
C HIS A 126 5.31 -15.39 -0.24
N GLY A 127 4.89 -15.64 1.01
CA GLY A 127 3.77 -14.93 1.62
C GLY A 127 4.01 -13.42 1.73
N TYR A 128 5.21 -13.02 2.13
CA TYR A 128 5.62 -11.62 2.18
C TYR A 128 5.59 -10.98 0.78
N LEU A 129 6.29 -11.57 -0.19
CA LEU A 129 6.39 -11.04 -1.56
C LEU A 129 5.01 -10.95 -2.22
N LEU A 130 4.14 -11.94 -1.99
CA LEU A 130 2.78 -11.93 -2.53
C LEU A 130 1.95 -10.80 -1.93
N SER A 131 2.01 -10.62 -0.60
CA SER A 131 1.32 -9.51 0.07
C SER A 131 1.84 -8.16 -0.42
N PHE A 132 3.16 -7.99 -0.50
CA PHE A 132 3.79 -6.78 -1.00
C PHE A 132 3.37 -6.45 -2.44
N THR A 133 3.37 -7.44 -3.33
CA THR A 133 2.98 -7.24 -4.74
C THR A 133 1.52 -6.82 -4.86
N LYS A 134 0.61 -7.42 -4.07
CA LYS A 134 -0.81 -7.04 -4.07
C LYS A 134 -1.03 -5.63 -3.54
N LYS A 135 -0.28 -5.22 -2.52
CA LYS A 135 -0.38 -3.87 -1.92
C LYS A 135 0.18 -2.79 -2.85
N THR A 136 1.26 -3.08 -3.58
CA THR A 136 1.90 -2.12 -4.50
C THR A 136 1.27 -2.06 -5.88
N GLN A 137 0.61 -3.14 -6.32
CA GLN A 137 -0.01 -3.24 -7.65
C GLN A 137 -1.49 -3.68 -7.56
N PRO A 138 -2.38 -2.88 -6.93
CA PRO A 138 -3.77 -3.28 -6.69
C PRO A 138 -4.60 -3.46 -7.97
N ILE A 139 -4.16 -2.88 -9.09
CA ILE A 139 -4.86 -2.95 -10.39
C ILE A 139 -4.54 -4.26 -11.12
N VAL A 140 -3.41 -4.90 -10.82
CA VAL A 140 -2.97 -6.11 -11.51
C VAL A 140 -3.58 -7.34 -10.82
N ASP A 141 -4.15 -8.27 -11.60
CA ASP A 141 -4.66 -9.54 -11.06
C ASP A 141 -3.51 -10.51 -10.73
N ILE A 142 -2.89 -10.30 -9.57
CA ILE A 142 -1.80 -11.12 -9.06
C ILE A 142 -2.27 -12.56 -8.78
N ASP A 143 -3.54 -12.76 -8.43
CA ASP A 143 -4.10 -14.09 -8.14
C ASP A 143 -4.26 -14.93 -9.41
N ALA A 144 -4.64 -14.33 -10.54
CA ALA A 144 -4.61 -15.01 -11.83
C ALA A 144 -3.19 -15.41 -12.21
N ARG A 145 -2.22 -14.49 -12.13
CA ARG A 145 -0.82 -14.78 -12.44
C ARG A 145 -0.28 -15.93 -11.57
N GLN A 146 -0.51 -15.91 -10.26
CA GLN A 146 -0.04 -16.97 -9.37
C GLN A 146 -0.70 -18.32 -9.67
N ARG A 147 -1.98 -18.35 -10.08
CA ARG A 147 -2.63 -19.59 -10.54
C ARG A 147 -2.00 -20.14 -11.81
N GLU A 148 -1.65 -19.28 -12.77
CA GLU A 148 -0.97 -19.71 -14.01
C GLU A 148 0.41 -20.29 -13.71
N VAL A 149 1.19 -19.65 -12.83
CA VAL A 149 2.51 -20.14 -12.41
C VAL A 149 2.39 -21.45 -11.64
N ALA A 150 1.35 -21.62 -10.83
CA ALA A 150 1.07 -22.89 -10.15
C ALA A 150 0.74 -24.01 -11.13
N LEU A 151 -0.07 -23.75 -12.16
CA LEU A 151 -0.37 -24.72 -13.22
C LEU A 151 0.87 -25.09 -14.03
N ASP A 152 1.72 -24.11 -14.34
CA ASP A 152 3.00 -24.34 -15.00
C ASP A 152 3.93 -25.23 -14.17
N PHE A 153 3.96 -25.02 -12.84
CA PHE A 153 4.69 -25.91 -11.94
C PHE A 153 4.16 -27.35 -12.00
N GLU A 154 2.85 -27.56 -11.90
CA GLU A 154 2.28 -28.92 -11.93
C GLU A 154 2.66 -29.65 -13.22
N ARG A 155 2.56 -28.94 -14.37
CA ARG A 155 2.98 -29.46 -15.66
C ARG A 155 4.46 -29.89 -15.68
N LYS A 156 5.36 -29.02 -15.21
CA LYS A 156 6.81 -29.30 -15.16
C LYS A 156 7.17 -30.38 -14.15
N TRP A 157 6.44 -30.44 -13.04
CA TRP A 157 6.61 -31.44 -11.98
C TRP A 157 6.22 -32.83 -12.47
N ASP A 158 5.07 -32.97 -13.13
CA ASP A 158 4.61 -34.22 -13.73
C ASP A 158 5.52 -34.71 -14.86
N ALA A 159 6.07 -33.77 -15.64
CA ALA A 159 7.06 -34.06 -16.69
C ALA A 159 8.46 -34.40 -16.14
N LYS A 160 8.70 -34.27 -14.82
CA LYS A 160 10.02 -34.42 -14.18
C LYS A 160 11.10 -33.48 -14.74
N GLU A 161 10.70 -32.29 -15.17
CA GLU A 161 11.58 -31.30 -15.79
C GLU A 161 12.24 -30.34 -14.78
N ILE A 162 11.93 -30.47 -13.48
CA ILE A 162 12.47 -29.59 -12.44
C ILE A 162 13.72 -30.24 -11.81
N PRO A 163 14.94 -29.82 -12.21
CA PRO A 163 16.16 -30.47 -11.78
C PRO A 163 16.43 -30.22 -10.29
N GLY A 164 17.07 -31.20 -9.65
CA GLY A 164 17.57 -31.04 -8.29
C GLY A 164 16.54 -31.26 -7.19
N TRP A 165 15.30 -31.62 -7.53
CA TRP A 165 14.26 -32.07 -6.60
C TRP A 165 13.96 -33.57 -6.70
N GLU A 166 14.79 -34.34 -7.41
CA GLU A 166 14.62 -35.79 -7.50
C GLU A 166 14.80 -36.46 -6.13
N ASP A 167 13.99 -37.49 -5.89
CA ASP A 167 14.04 -38.27 -4.67
C ASP A 167 15.33 -39.12 -4.64
N PRO A 168 16.12 -39.09 -3.54
CA PRO A 168 17.29 -39.96 -3.38
C PRO A 168 16.97 -41.46 -3.49
N SER A 169 15.69 -41.84 -3.34
CA SER A 169 15.23 -43.23 -3.50
C SER A 169 14.99 -43.63 -4.97
N GLU A 170 14.67 -42.67 -5.85
CA GLU A 170 14.51 -42.92 -7.30
C GLU A 170 15.85 -43.05 -8.00
N SER A 171 16.87 -42.27 -7.60
CA SER A 171 18.22 -42.38 -8.20
C SER A 171 18.93 -43.70 -7.86
N LYS A 172 18.69 -44.28 -6.67
CA LYS A 172 19.25 -45.59 -6.30
C LYS A 172 18.62 -46.79 -7.00
N SER A 173 17.45 -46.63 -7.63
CA SER A 173 16.76 -47.71 -8.33
C SER A 173 17.16 -47.82 -9.80
N GLN A 174 17.92 -46.86 -10.36
CA GLN A 174 18.38 -46.90 -11.75
C GLN A 174 19.84 -47.33 -11.96
N GLU A 175 20.71 -47.30 -10.95
CA GLU A 175 22.14 -47.64 -11.13
C GLU A 175 22.62 -48.95 -10.49
N ASN A 176 21.78 -49.68 -9.75
CA ASN A 176 22.10 -51.04 -9.31
C ASN A 176 21.03 -52.01 -9.82
N GLY A 177 21.40 -52.77 -10.85
CA GLY A 177 20.54 -53.72 -11.53
C GLY A 177 19.70 -54.59 -10.59
N ASN A 178 18.40 -54.60 -10.84
CA ASN A 178 17.46 -55.69 -10.60
C ASN A 178 17.72 -56.55 -9.36
N ASN A 179 17.70 -55.95 -8.16
CA ASN A 179 17.73 -56.67 -6.89
C ASN A 179 16.42 -56.48 -6.11
N GLY A 180 15.29 -56.50 -6.81
CA GLY A 180 14.01 -56.88 -6.22
C GLY A 180 14.08 -58.38 -5.94
N GLY A 181 14.45 -58.77 -4.72
CA GLY A 181 14.55 -60.19 -4.40
C GLY A 181 13.18 -60.88 -4.50
N LEU A 182 13.22 -62.15 -4.88
CA LEU A 182 12.06 -62.94 -5.27
C LEU A 182 11.55 -63.71 -4.05
N TRP A 183 10.24 -63.65 -3.82
CA TRP A 183 9.58 -64.31 -2.69
C TRP A 183 8.89 -65.60 -3.14
N CYS A 184 9.12 -66.69 -2.39
CA CYS A 184 8.39 -67.94 -2.60
C CYS A 184 7.27 -68.10 -1.56
N GLY A 185 6.01 -68.07 -1.99
CA GLY A 185 4.85 -68.29 -1.12
C GLY A 185 4.78 -69.69 -0.50
N ALA A 186 5.34 -70.70 -1.17
CA ALA A 186 5.36 -72.07 -0.67
C ALA A 186 6.37 -72.31 0.46
N CYS A 187 7.54 -71.66 0.35
CA CYS A 187 8.63 -71.79 1.30
C CYS A 187 8.70 -70.63 2.30
N GLN A 188 7.94 -69.55 2.08
CA GLN A 188 7.94 -68.31 2.86
C GLN A 188 9.38 -67.77 3.04
N ARG A 189 10.14 -67.73 1.94
CA ARG A 189 11.57 -67.32 1.92
C ARG A 189 11.86 -66.36 0.78
N HIS A 190 12.78 -65.43 1.05
CA HIS A 190 13.26 -64.43 0.12
C HIS A 190 14.58 -64.86 -0.53
N TYR A 191 14.70 -64.61 -1.84
CA TYR A 191 15.85 -64.98 -2.64
C TYR A 191 16.40 -63.76 -3.37
N ALA A 192 17.67 -63.43 -3.14
CA ALA A 192 18.29 -62.25 -3.73
C ALA A 192 18.55 -62.36 -5.25
N LYS A 193 18.62 -63.58 -5.82
CA LYS A 193 18.93 -63.79 -7.25
C LYS A 193 17.93 -64.74 -7.91
N GLN A 194 17.55 -64.45 -9.15
CA GLN A 194 16.66 -65.29 -9.98
C GLN A 194 17.18 -66.72 -10.13
N THR A 195 18.47 -66.90 -10.41
CA THR A 195 19.07 -68.23 -10.59
C THR A 195 18.99 -69.11 -9.33
N VAL A 196 19.07 -68.49 -8.14
CA VAL A 196 18.93 -69.18 -6.86
C VAL A 196 17.45 -69.50 -6.60
N TYR A 197 16.55 -68.61 -7.00
CA TYR A 197 15.11 -68.88 -6.95
C TYR A 197 14.74 -70.04 -7.89
N ASP A 198 15.18 -70.07 -9.14
CA ASP A 198 14.81 -71.14 -10.06
C ASP A 198 15.35 -72.51 -9.60
N ALA A 199 16.57 -72.54 -9.06
CA ALA A 199 17.12 -73.74 -8.44
C ALA A 199 16.35 -74.17 -7.17
N HIS A 200 15.78 -73.23 -6.42
CA HIS A 200 14.99 -73.57 -5.23
C HIS A 200 13.66 -74.25 -5.59
N LEU A 201 13.03 -73.88 -6.72
CA LEU A 201 11.73 -74.44 -7.17
C LEU A 201 11.82 -75.95 -7.43
N THR A 202 12.95 -76.43 -7.93
CA THR A 202 13.18 -77.86 -8.21
C THR A 202 13.69 -78.64 -6.99
N SER A 203 13.98 -77.97 -5.87
CA SER A 203 14.53 -78.61 -4.68
C SER A 203 13.48 -79.50 -3.98
N LYS A 204 13.94 -80.64 -3.42
CA LYS A 204 13.09 -81.56 -2.63
C LYS A 204 12.36 -80.87 -1.48
N ARG A 205 12.89 -79.74 -1.00
CA ARG A 205 12.32 -78.94 0.09
C ARG A 205 11.12 -78.12 -0.39
N HIS A 206 11.22 -77.48 -1.55
CA HIS A 206 10.12 -76.75 -2.17
C HIS A 206 8.99 -77.69 -2.58
N ILE A 207 9.31 -78.80 -3.26
CA ILE A 207 8.31 -79.77 -3.70
C ILE A 207 7.50 -80.34 -2.52
N LYS A 208 8.15 -80.64 -1.39
CA LYS A 208 7.45 -81.07 -0.15
C LYS A 208 6.62 -79.95 0.47
N ALA A 209 7.06 -78.69 0.41
CA ALA A 209 6.32 -77.55 0.93
C ALA A 209 5.06 -77.26 0.11
N VAL A 210 5.15 -77.32 -1.22
CA VAL A 210 4.02 -77.20 -2.15
C VAL A 210 3.03 -78.36 -1.96
N ALA A 211 3.52 -79.60 -1.88
CA ALA A 211 2.66 -80.77 -1.65
C ALA A 211 1.93 -80.69 -0.30
N LYS A 212 2.60 -80.16 0.74
CA LYS A 212 1.98 -79.94 2.06
C LYS A 212 0.90 -78.85 1.99
N GLN A 213 1.15 -77.75 1.30
CA GLN A 213 0.17 -76.68 1.09
C GLN A 213 -1.06 -77.15 0.30
N ALA A 214 -0.89 -78.04 -0.68
CA ALA A 214 -2.01 -78.61 -1.43
C ALA A 214 -2.95 -79.47 -0.55
N THR A 215 -2.44 -80.04 0.56
CA THR A 215 -3.22 -80.89 1.47
C THR A 215 -3.83 -80.16 2.67
N SER A 216 -3.32 -78.97 3.04
CA SER A 216 -3.68 -78.31 4.30
C SER A 216 -4.49 -77.02 4.17
N GLY A 217 -4.96 -76.67 2.96
CA GLY A 217 -5.60 -75.37 2.70
C GLY A 217 -4.59 -74.20 2.74
N GLU A 218 -5.03 -73.03 2.28
CA GLU A 218 -4.19 -71.84 2.03
C GLU A 218 -3.35 -71.42 3.25
N PRO A 219 -2.07 -71.07 3.07
CA PRO A 219 -1.28 -70.46 4.14
C PRO A 219 -1.73 -69.02 4.42
N ALA A 220 -1.54 -68.57 5.66
CA ALA A 220 -1.80 -67.19 6.05
C ALA A 220 -1.03 -66.19 5.14
N ALA A 221 -1.71 -65.10 4.78
CA ALA A 221 -1.14 -63.98 4.06
C ALA A 221 0.12 -63.47 4.77
N ASN A 222 1.12 -63.12 3.97
CA ASN A 222 2.43 -62.63 4.41
C ASN A 222 2.28 -61.53 5.49
N PRO A 223 2.85 -61.68 6.70
CA PRO A 223 2.80 -60.63 7.71
C PRO A 223 3.60 -59.37 7.32
N ASN A 224 4.30 -59.37 6.17
CA ASN A 224 5.10 -58.24 5.70
C ASN A 224 5.08 -58.05 4.15
N GLY A 225 3.96 -58.31 3.46
CA GLY A 225 3.89 -58.04 2.01
C GLY A 225 2.48 -57.99 1.42
N VAL A 226 2.27 -56.92 0.65
CA VAL A 226 1.07 -56.41 -0.06
C VAL A 226 0.12 -57.50 -0.62
N ALA A 227 -1.17 -57.36 -0.30
CA ALA A 227 -2.28 -58.18 -0.81
C ALA A 227 -2.63 -57.82 -2.28
N PRO A 228 -3.22 -58.76 -3.06
CA PRO A 228 -3.68 -58.49 -4.43
C PRO A 228 -4.80 -57.44 -4.42
N GLN A 229 -4.65 -56.40 -5.24
CA GLN A 229 -5.57 -55.27 -5.34
C GLN A 229 -6.88 -55.67 -6.02
N GLU A 230 -8.00 -55.59 -5.28
CA GLU A 230 -9.26 -55.08 -5.83
C GLU A 230 -9.18 -53.54 -5.95
N PRO A 231 -9.98 -52.87 -6.80
CA PRO A 231 -9.80 -51.46 -7.13
C PRO A 231 -10.28 -50.59 -5.97
N VAL A 232 -9.42 -50.37 -4.99
CA VAL A 232 -9.65 -49.46 -3.86
C VAL A 232 -8.67 -48.31 -3.98
N HIS A 233 -9.19 -47.08 -3.96
CA HIS A 233 -8.46 -45.82 -4.02
C HIS A 233 -7.09 -45.86 -3.33
N ASN A 234 -6.03 -45.75 -4.13
CA ASN A 234 -4.68 -45.41 -3.68
C ASN A 234 -4.64 -43.96 -3.22
N THR A 235 -5.03 -43.71 -1.98
CA THR A 235 -4.71 -42.46 -1.30
C THR A 235 -4.29 -42.78 0.13
N THR A 236 -3.24 -42.08 0.58
CA THR A 236 -2.83 -41.90 1.98
C THR A 236 -1.65 -42.74 2.49
N THR A 237 -0.49 -42.64 1.84
CA THR A 237 0.83 -42.49 2.51
C THR A 237 1.95 -42.30 1.48
N GLN A 238 1.88 -41.21 0.70
CA GLN A 238 3.14 -40.63 0.23
C GLN A 238 3.93 -40.25 1.49
N SER A 239 5.20 -40.65 1.59
CA SER A 239 6.02 -40.36 2.79
C SER A 239 5.97 -38.85 3.07
N SER A 240 5.80 -38.45 4.34
CA SER A 240 5.70 -37.03 4.73
C SER A 240 6.85 -36.18 4.18
N GLN A 241 8.00 -36.80 3.96
CA GLN A 241 9.16 -36.22 3.30
C GLN A 241 8.94 -35.91 1.81
N LYS A 242 8.27 -36.76 1.04
CA LYS A 242 7.95 -36.50 -0.38
C LYS A 242 7.04 -35.30 -0.55
N ILE A 243 6.00 -35.20 0.28
CA ILE A 243 5.08 -34.06 0.28
C ILE A 243 5.85 -32.78 0.60
N ARG A 244 6.72 -32.80 1.60
CA ARG A 244 7.57 -31.66 1.95
C ARG A 244 8.49 -31.24 0.81
N ILE A 245 9.18 -32.20 0.17
CA ILE A 245 10.10 -31.89 -0.95
C ILE A 245 9.33 -31.23 -2.09
N ARG A 246 8.14 -31.76 -2.44
CA ARG A 246 7.25 -31.15 -3.43
C ARG A 246 6.81 -29.75 -3.02
N ASN A 247 6.39 -29.55 -1.77
CA ASN A 247 5.99 -28.24 -1.27
C ASN A 247 7.13 -27.22 -1.33
N SER A 248 8.33 -27.61 -0.94
CA SER A 248 9.52 -26.77 -1.06
C SER A 248 9.77 -26.39 -2.52
N ALA A 249 9.73 -27.35 -3.45
CA ALA A 249 9.89 -27.10 -4.89
C ALA A 249 8.82 -26.15 -5.44
N TYR A 250 7.57 -26.35 -5.05
CA TYR A 250 6.42 -25.52 -5.43
C TYR A 250 6.60 -24.08 -4.95
N LEU A 251 6.91 -23.89 -3.66
CA LEU A 251 7.15 -22.58 -3.08
C LEU A 251 8.38 -21.89 -3.71
N THR A 252 9.44 -22.64 -4.03
CA THR A 252 10.60 -22.12 -4.76
C THR A 252 10.17 -21.55 -6.11
N HIS A 253 9.35 -22.28 -6.87
CA HIS A 253 8.89 -21.85 -8.19
C HIS A 253 8.04 -20.58 -8.12
N LEU A 254 7.07 -20.53 -7.20
CA LEU A 254 6.22 -19.35 -7.00
C LEU A 254 7.00 -18.14 -6.50
N ALA A 255 7.90 -18.32 -5.54
CA ALA A 255 8.74 -17.25 -5.04
C ALA A 255 9.67 -16.71 -6.13
N THR A 256 10.20 -17.58 -7.00
CA THR A 256 11.05 -17.18 -8.13
C THR A 256 10.29 -16.26 -9.08
N ASP A 257 9.03 -16.58 -9.46
CA ASP A 257 8.23 -15.70 -10.33
C ASP A 257 8.01 -14.31 -9.72
N LEU A 258 7.66 -14.25 -8.42
CA LEU A 258 7.49 -12.96 -7.72
C LEU A 258 8.79 -12.17 -7.65
N LEU A 259 9.91 -12.81 -7.31
CA LEU A 259 11.23 -12.18 -7.25
C LEU A 259 11.66 -11.62 -8.62
N VAL A 260 11.38 -12.34 -9.71
CA VAL A 260 11.64 -11.87 -11.08
C VAL A 260 10.78 -10.63 -11.38
N SER A 261 9.51 -10.62 -10.98
CA SER A 261 8.64 -9.46 -11.18
C SER A 261 9.05 -8.24 -10.35
N LEU A 262 9.64 -8.47 -9.17
CA LEU A 262 10.07 -7.44 -8.22
C LEU A 262 11.57 -7.10 -8.34
N ALA A 263 12.24 -7.54 -9.42
CA ALA A 263 13.69 -7.36 -9.58
C ALA A 263 14.12 -5.88 -9.56
N ALA A 264 13.31 -4.98 -10.12
CA ALA A 264 13.57 -3.55 -10.07
C ALA A 264 13.55 -3.02 -8.62
N THR A 265 12.47 -3.30 -7.88
CA THR A 265 12.31 -2.93 -6.47
C THR A 265 13.39 -3.54 -5.57
N LEU A 266 13.83 -4.77 -5.86
CA LEU A 266 14.96 -5.40 -5.15
C LEU A 266 16.28 -4.66 -5.40
N ASN A 267 16.55 -4.23 -6.63
CA ASN A 267 17.74 -3.42 -6.93
C ASN A 267 17.68 -2.06 -6.24
N GLU A 268 16.52 -1.41 -6.19
CA GLU A 268 16.32 -0.17 -5.44
C GLU A 268 16.54 -0.38 -3.94
N THR A 269 16.01 -1.46 -3.38
CA THR A 269 16.23 -1.86 -1.98
C THR A 269 17.71 -2.06 -1.70
N LYS A 270 18.42 -2.76 -2.59
CA LYS A 270 19.87 -2.98 -2.47
C LYS A 270 20.63 -1.66 -2.50
N SER A 271 20.36 -0.79 -3.48
CA SER A 271 21.00 0.52 -3.59
C SER A 271 20.74 1.39 -2.35
N ASN A 272 19.52 1.36 -1.81
CA ASN A 272 19.18 2.07 -0.59
C ASN A 272 19.96 1.54 0.62
N VAL A 273 20.11 0.22 0.75
CA VAL A 273 20.92 -0.39 1.82
C VAL A 273 22.39 -0.02 1.69
N GLU A 274 22.95 -0.04 0.48
CA GLU A 274 24.34 0.38 0.22
C GLU A 274 24.55 1.85 0.57
N ARG A 275 23.62 2.73 0.16
CA ARG A 275 23.61 4.15 0.54
C ARG A 275 23.58 4.30 2.06
N ARG A 276 22.63 3.66 2.76
CA ARG A 276 22.49 3.71 4.22
C ARG A 276 23.70 3.14 4.97
N PHE A 277 24.41 2.20 4.37
CA PHE A 277 25.66 1.66 4.92
C PHE A 277 26.82 2.67 4.83
N SER A 278 26.81 3.55 3.84
CA SER A 278 27.79 4.63 3.70
C SER A 278 27.55 5.83 4.63
N LEU A 279 26.32 5.99 5.16
CA LEU A 279 25.94 7.10 6.04
C LEU A 279 26.54 6.97 7.45
N THR A 280 26.93 8.12 8.00
CA THR A 280 27.30 8.25 9.42
C THR A 280 26.09 8.11 10.33
N ALA A 281 26.31 7.86 11.63
CA ALA A 281 25.22 7.68 12.60
C ALA A 281 24.28 8.90 12.66
N ARG A 282 24.84 10.12 12.60
CA ARG A 282 24.07 11.37 12.60
C ARG A 282 23.21 11.53 11.35
N GLU A 283 23.74 11.16 10.19
CA GLU A 283 23.00 11.24 8.91
C GLU A 283 21.88 10.20 8.85
N ARG A 284 22.07 9.01 9.45
CA ARG A 284 21.01 7.99 9.54
C ARG A 284 19.85 8.43 10.42
N GLU A 285 20.14 9.07 11.57
CA GLU A 285 19.11 9.64 12.45
C GLU A 285 18.36 10.78 11.75
N GLN A 286 19.05 11.62 10.99
CA GLN A 286 18.43 12.69 10.21
C GLN A 286 17.53 12.14 9.09
N GLU A 287 17.92 11.07 8.39
CA GLU A 287 17.09 10.44 7.36
C GLU A 287 15.80 9.84 7.94
N LEU A 288 15.85 9.26 9.15
CA LEU A 288 14.67 8.76 9.85
C LEU A 288 13.71 9.89 10.23
N LEU A 289 14.25 11.02 10.68
CA LEU A 289 13.45 12.23 10.98
C LEU A 289 12.79 12.78 9.70
N ASP A 290 13.54 12.86 8.61
CA ASP A 290 13.02 13.35 7.32
C ASP A 290 11.98 12.38 6.71
N GLN A 291 12.10 11.07 6.94
CA GLN A 291 11.08 10.07 6.54
C GLN A 291 9.83 10.11 7.42
N SER A 292 9.96 10.47 8.71
CA SER A 292 8.83 10.59 9.63
C SER A 292 8.02 11.87 9.45
N ASN A 293 8.64 12.90 8.86
CA ASN A 293 7.90 14.09 8.47
C ASN A 293 6.98 13.73 7.29
N PRO A 294 5.68 14.06 7.37
CA PRO A 294 4.79 13.88 6.24
C PRO A 294 5.39 14.59 5.04
N VAL A 295 5.56 13.87 3.92
CA VAL A 295 5.99 14.47 2.66
C VAL A 295 4.99 15.59 2.38
N PRO A 296 5.40 16.87 2.40
CA PRO A 296 4.47 17.93 2.02
C PRO A 296 3.96 17.59 0.62
N PRO A 297 2.64 17.74 0.35
CA PRO A 297 2.11 17.54 -1.00
C PRO A 297 3.01 18.30 -1.96
N PRO A 298 3.39 17.70 -3.11
CA PRO A 298 4.50 18.18 -3.93
C PRO A 298 4.38 19.68 -4.13
N ALA A 299 5.22 20.42 -3.40
CA ALA A 299 5.37 21.84 -3.63
C ALA A 299 5.98 21.93 -5.02
N THR A 300 5.21 22.44 -5.98
CA THR A 300 5.75 22.89 -7.26
C THR A 300 6.71 24.05 -6.99
N SER A 301 7.93 23.74 -6.59
CA SER A 301 9.02 24.71 -6.51
C SER A 301 9.84 24.61 -7.78
N ALA A 302 9.39 25.32 -8.82
CA ALA A 302 10.31 25.83 -9.82
C ALA A 302 11.23 26.82 -9.11
N ALA A 303 12.52 26.49 -9.14
CA ALA A 303 13.59 27.11 -8.36
C ALA A 303 13.97 28.52 -8.85
N GLU A 304 14.32 29.39 -7.90
CA GLU A 304 15.30 30.44 -8.14
C GLU A 304 16.71 29.84 -8.05
N GLY A 305 17.44 29.93 -9.16
CA GLY A 305 18.78 30.49 -9.15
C GLY A 305 19.95 29.58 -8.74
N GLY A 306 20.56 28.95 -9.76
CA GLY A 306 22.01 29.01 -9.89
C GLY A 306 22.73 27.71 -10.26
N GLY A 307 22.85 27.44 -11.57
CA GLY A 307 23.95 26.73 -12.24
C GLY A 307 24.18 25.26 -11.85
N GLU A 308 24.34 24.29 -12.75
CA GLU A 308 24.57 24.23 -14.19
C GLU A 308 24.09 22.81 -14.64
N GLU A 309 23.82 22.68 -15.94
CA GLU A 309 23.70 21.42 -16.72
C GLU A 309 22.35 20.66 -16.74
N GLU A 310 21.73 20.71 -17.93
CA GLU A 310 21.01 19.65 -18.67
C GLU A 310 19.90 18.89 -17.90
N GLU A 311 18.62 18.96 -18.26
CA GLU A 311 18.01 18.38 -19.47
C GLU A 311 16.57 18.90 -19.67
N GLU A 312 16.08 18.69 -20.89
CA GLU A 312 14.82 19.12 -21.50
C GLU A 312 13.54 18.84 -20.69
N GLU A 313 12.98 19.85 -20.01
CA GLU A 313 11.57 19.83 -19.59
C GLU A 313 10.64 20.07 -20.80
N GLU A 314 9.86 19.05 -21.13
CA GLU A 314 8.87 18.99 -22.20
C GLU A 314 8.05 20.27 -22.33
N ARG A 315 8.22 20.97 -23.46
CA ARG A 315 7.29 22.03 -23.89
C ARG A 315 5.91 21.44 -24.18
N ILE A 316 5.08 21.34 -23.14
CA ILE A 316 3.65 21.02 -23.26
C ILE A 316 3.02 22.04 -24.21
N TYR A 317 2.52 21.56 -25.36
CA TYR A 317 1.90 22.37 -26.40
C TYR A 317 0.60 23.01 -25.87
N ASN A 318 0.65 24.30 -25.52
CA ASN A 318 -0.49 25.13 -25.10
C ASN A 318 -0.89 26.08 -26.25
N PRO A 319 -1.70 25.62 -27.21
CA PRO A 319 -2.03 26.40 -28.42
C PRO A 319 -2.86 27.66 -28.13
N LEU A 320 -3.48 27.78 -26.96
CA LEU A 320 -4.30 28.94 -26.56
C LEU A 320 -3.64 29.85 -25.52
N LYS A 321 -2.41 29.59 -25.08
CA LYS A 321 -1.69 30.36 -24.03
C LYS A 321 -2.52 30.63 -22.77
N LEU A 322 -3.37 29.66 -22.38
CA LEU A 322 -4.12 29.75 -21.13
C LEU A 322 -3.16 29.61 -19.93
N PRO A 323 -3.33 30.36 -18.84
CA PRO A 323 -2.52 30.20 -17.63
C PRO A 323 -2.54 28.75 -17.15
N LEU A 324 -1.38 28.22 -16.80
CA LEU A 324 -1.25 26.86 -16.28
C LEU A 324 -1.92 26.79 -14.91
N GLY A 325 -2.66 25.71 -14.67
CA GLY A 325 -3.20 25.44 -13.34
C GLY A 325 -2.11 25.05 -12.37
N TRP A 326 -2.49 24.86 -11.11
CA TRP A 326 -1.64 24.31 -10.06
C TRP A 326 -1.17 22.87 -10.36
N ASP A 327 -1.77 22.18 -11.34
CA ASP A 327 -1.43 20.84 -11.85
C ASP A 327 -0.47 20.87 -13.06
N GLY A 328 0.07 22.04 -13.44
CA GLY A 328 0.98 22.19 -14.60
C GLY A 328 0.33 21.98 -15.97
N LYS A 329 -0.93 21.51 -16.02
CA LYS A 329 -1.73 21.34 -17.24
C LYS A 329 -2.49 22.63 -17.61
N PRO A 330 -2.73 22.90 -18.90
CA PRO A 330 -3.52 24.05 -19.33
C PRO A 330 -4.96 23.94 -18.81
N ILE A 331 -5.43 24.96 -18.08
CA ILE A 331 -6.77 25.00 -17.49
C ILE A 331 -7.81 24.93 -18.63
N PRO A 332 -8.82 24.03 -18.56
CA PRO A 332 -9.88 23.97 -19.55
C PRO A 332 -10.57 25.34 -19.74
N TYR A 333 -10.78 25.76 -20.99
CA TYR A 333 -11.26 27.10 -21.35
C TYR A 333 -12.60 27.49 -20.69
N TRP A 334 -13.50 26.55 -20.48
CA TRP A 334 -14.78 26.79 -19.82
C TRP A 334 -14.61 27.10 -18.33
N LEU A 335 -13.66 26.45 -17.66
CA LEU A 335 -13.34 26.68 -16.24
C LEU A 335 -12.65 28.04 -16.06
N TYR A 336 -11.74 28.39 -16.98
CA TYR A 336 -11.11 29.70 -17.05
C TYR A 336 -12.13 30.84 -17.19
N LYS A 337 -13.15 30.64 -18.04
CA LYS A 337 -14.24 31.61 -18.25
C LYS A 337 -15.23 31.64 -17.07
N LEU A 338 -15.51 30.50 -16.44
CA LEU A 338 -16.45 30.38 -15.32
C LEU A 338 -15.91 31.05 -14.05
N HIS A 339 -14.64 30.80 -13.70
CA HIS A 339 -14.01 31.40 -12.51
C HIS A 339 -13.45 32.80 -12.76
N GLY A 340 -13.64 33.35 -13.97
CA GLY A 340 -13.24 34.72 -14.30
C GLY A 340 -11.72 34.95 -14.31
N LEU A 341 -10.90 33.90 -14.50
CA LEU A 341 -9.44 33.99 -14.52
C LEU A 341 -8.91 34.85 -15.70
N GLY A 342 -9.75 35.15 -16.69
CA GLY A 342 -9.41 36.06 -17.79
C GLY A 342 -9.67 37.54 -17.54
N VAL A 343 -10.11 37.90 -16.33
CA VAL A 343 -10.24 39.30 -15.92
C VAL A 343 -9.01 39.67 -15.10
N GLU A 344 -8.23 40.60 -15.64
CA GLU A 344 -7.02 41.13 -14.98
C GLU A 344 -7.41 42.20 -13.96
N TYR A 345 -6.96 42.02 -12.71
CA TYR A 345 -7.08 43.01 -11.65
C TYR A 345 -5.69 43.50 -11.27
N ARG A 346 -5.50 44.82 -11.15
CA ARG A 346 -4.22 45.43 -10.79
C ARG A 346 -4.30 46.02 -9.39
N CYS A 347 -3.24 45.84 -8.60
CA CYS A 347 -3.12 46.44 -7.28
C CYS A 347 -1.87 47.32 -7.22
N GLU A 348 -2.07 48.64 -7.10
CA GLU A 348 -1.00 49.65 -7.08
C GLU A 348 -0.14 49.52 -5.81
N ILE A 349 -0.78 49.25 -4.67
CA ILE A 349 -0.12 49.01 -3.36
C ILE A 349 0.87 47.82 -3.44
N CYS A 350 0.60 46.84 -4.30
CA CYS A 350 1.46 45.68 -4.56
C CYS A 350 2.46 45.92 -5.70
N SER A 351 2.84 47.16 -5.98
CA SER A 351 3.73 47.53 -7.11
C SER A 351 3.13 47.18 -8.48
N ASP A 352 1.85 47.52 -8.70
CA ASP A 352 1.09 47.26 -9.94
C ASP A 352 1.04 45.77 -10.36
N HIS A 353 1.11 44.87 -9.38
CA HIS A 353 1.01 43.45 -9.64
C HIS A 353 -0.37 43.06 -10.21
N VAL A 354 -0.35 42.24 -11.26
CA VAL A 354 -1.57 41.78 -11.95
C VAL A 354 -2.02 40.45 -11.35
N TYR A 355 -3.23 40.43 -10.83
CA TYR A 355 -3.90 39.24 -10.32
C TYR A 355 -4.97 38.77 -11.31
N MET A 356 -4.93 37.48 -11.65
CA MET A 356 -5.87 36.85 -12.57
C MET A 356 -7.10 36.35 -11.80
N GLY A 357 -8.26 36.94 -12.11
CA GLY A 357 -9.54 36.57 -11.52
C GLY A 357 -9.80 37.14 -10.13
N ARG A 358 -11.11 37.31 -9.83
CA ARG A 358 -11.58 38.01 -8.62
C ARG A 358 -11.20 37.28 -7.33
N LYS A 359 -11.28 35.94 -7.29
CA LYS A 359 -10.97 35.16 -6.09
C LYS A 359 -9.49 35.26 -5.68
N ASN A 360 -8.58 35.24 -6.66
CA ASN A 360 -7.15 35.40 -6.39
C ASN A 360 -6.83 36.84 -5.96
N PHE A 361 -7.53 37.80 -6.55
CA PHE A 361 -7.48 39.18 -6.09
C PHE A 361 -8.04 39.33 -4.67
N ASP A 362 -9.17 38.76 -4.27
CA ASP A 362 -9.62 38.93 -2.87
C ASP A 362 -8.66 38.28 -1.85
N ARG A 363 -7.98 37.18 -2.22
CA ARG A 363 -6.95 36.56 -1.38
C ARG A 363 -5.71 37.44 -1.19
N HIS A 364 -5.35 38.26 -2.18
CA HIS A 364 -4.11 39.03 -2.14
C HIS A 364 -4.04 40.03 -0.98
N PHE A 365 -5.18 40.52 -0.48
CA PHE A 365 -5.24 41.44 0.66
C PHE A 365 -4.67 40.85 1.96
N GLN A 366 -4.66 39.51 2.08
CA GLN A 366 -4.10 38.79 3.23
C GLN A 366 -2.66 38.30 2.97
N GLU A 367 -2.16 38.42 1.75
CA GLU A 367 -0.81 37.98 1.39
C GLU A 367 0.26 38.93 1.94
N SER A 368 1.43 38.36 2.25
CA SER A 368 2.58 39.09 2.80
C SER A 368 3.01 40.29 1.94
N ARG A 369 2.85 40.20 0.61
CA ARG A 369 3.19 41.29 -0.32
C ARG A 369 2.30 42.53 -0.10
N HIS A 370 1.00 42.33 0.03
CA HIS A 370 0.07 43.44 0.27
C HIS A 370 0.24 44.00 1.69
N ALA A 371 0.40 43.12 2.68
CA ALA A 371 0.69 43.54 4.05
C ALA A 371 2.00 44.36 4.16
N PHE A 372 3.03 44.00 3.39
CA PHE A 372 4.27 44.77 3.30
C PHE A 372 4.05 46.14 2.63
N GLY A 373 3.27 46.21 1.54
CA GLY A 373 2.89 47.47 0.91
C GLY A 373 2.15 48.41 1.86
N MET A 374 1.17 47.88 2.60
CA MET A 374 0.45 48.64 3.63
C MET A 374 1.36 49.14 4.75
N ARG A 375 2.29 48.29 5.21
CA ARG A 375 3.28 48.66 6.22
C ARG A 375 4.23 49.76 5.72
N ALA A 376 4.63 49.73 4.44
CA ALA A 376 5.47 50.77 3.83
C ALA A 376 4.75 52.13 3.77
N LEU A 377 3.42 52.13 3.61
CA LEU A 377 2.57 53.32 3.69
C LEU A 377 2.27 53.77 5.13
N GLY A 378 2.71 53.01 6.14
CA GLY A 378 2.42 53.29 7.55
C GLY A 378 0.98 53.02 7.96
N LEU A 379 0.23 52.25 7.17
CA LEU A 379 -1.16 51.90 7.43
C LEU A 379 -1.28 50.49 8.04
N PRO A 380 -2.16 50.28 9.04
CA PRO A 380 -2.41 48.95 9.58
C PRO A 380 -3.27 48.12 8.59
N ASN A 381 -2.90 46.86 8.35
CA ASN A 381 -3.66 45.95 7.49
C ASN A 381 -4.93 45.44 8.20
N THR A 382 -5.97 46.27 8.19
CA THR A 382 -7.29 45.97 8.79
C THR A 382 -8.34 45.80 7.70
N LYS A 383 -9.49 45.18 8.03
CA LYS A 383 -10.61 45.00 7.10
C LYS A 383 -11.14 46.30 6.49
N HIS A 384 -10.90 47.45 7.11
CA HIS A 384 -11.28 48.76 6.58
C HIS A 384 -10.60 49.09 5.25
N PHE A 385 -9.41 48.54 5.02
CA PHE A 385 -8.63 48.76 3.79
C PHE A 385 -8.81 47.64 2.75
N HIS A 386 -9.74 46.70 2.98
CA HIS A 386 -10.04 45.66 2.01
C HIS A 386 -10.69 46.25 0.76
N GLU A 387 -10.39 45.71 -0.42
CA GLU A 387 -10.82 46.21 -1.74
C GLU A 387 -10.16 47.53 -2.21
N ILE A 388 -9.27 48.13 -1.44
CA ILE A 388 -8.56 49.35 -1.84
C ILE A 388 -7.31 48.97 -2.63
N THR A 389 -7.23 49.43 -3.86
CA THR A 389 -6.11 49.13 -4.77
C THR A 389 -5.15 50.29 -4.94
N ARG A 390 -5.67 51.52 -4.92
CA ARG A 390 -4.91 52.73 -5.16
C ARG A 390 -4.32 53.29 -3.88
N ILE A 391 -3.11 53.81 -3.99
CA ILE A 391 -2.39 54.37 -2.84
C ILE A 391 -3.07 55.66 -2.36
N GLU A 392 -3.52 56.49 -3.29
CA GLU A 392 -4.22 57.76 -2.99
C GLU A 392 -5.50 57.52 -2.18
N ASP A 393 -6.31 56.53 -2.59
CA ASP A 393 -7.57 56.17 -1.93
C ASP A 393 -7.33 55.61 -0.51
N ALA A 394 -6.27 54.81 -0.34
CA ALA A 394 -5.90 54.26 0.97
C ALA A 394 -5.52 55.36 1.96
N LEU A 395 -4.75 56.36 1.52
CA LEU A 395 -4.36 57.51 2.35
C LEU A 395 -5.55 58.41 2.67
N ALA A 396 -6.44 58.65 1.69
CA ALA A 396 -7.65 59.44 1.90
C ALA A 396 -8.59 58.77 2.93
N LEU A 397 -8.76 57.45 2.85
CA LEU A 397 -9.55 56.71 3.82
C LEU A 397 -8.92 56.73 5.21
N ALA A 398 -7.60 56.59 5.29
CA ALA A 398 -6.89 56.64 6.57
C ALA A 398 -7.07 57.99 7.27
N GLU A 399 -7.00 59.10 6.54
CA GLU A 399 -7.22 60.43 7.11
C GLU A 399 -8.68 60.61 7.55
N LYS A 400 -9.64 60.07 6.78
CA LYS A 400 -11.06 60.08 7.17
C LYS A 400 -11.31 59.29 8.46
N LEU A 401 -10.79 58.07 8.57
CA LEU A 401 -10.90 57.25 9.78
C LEU A 401 -10.22 57.90 10.99
N LYS A 402 -9.10 58.61 10.77
CA LYS A 402 -8.42 59.38 11.83
C LYS A 402 -9.23 60.60 12.27
N GLN A 403 -9.99 61.23 11.38
CA GLN A 403 -10.89 62.32 11.73
C GLN A 403 -12.12 61.81 12.47
N GLU A 404 -12.74 60.73 11.99
CA GLU A 404 -13.88 60.07 12.65
C GLU A 404 -13.48 59.58 14.04
N GLY A 405 -12.35 58.87 14.17
CA GLY A 405 -11.87 58.40 15.48
C GLY A 405 -11.54 59.54 16.44
N ARG A 406 -10.98 60.67 15.97
CA ARG A 406 -10.79 61.87 16.82
C ARG A 406 -12.11 62.50 17.22
N HIS A 407 -13.10 62.51 16.33
CA HIS A 407 -14.43 63.04 16.62
C HIS A 407 -15.15 62.18 17.64
N GLU A 408 -15.12 60.86 17.50
CA GLU A 408 -15.73 59.92 18.46
C GLU A 408 -15.10 60.02 19.84
N ILE A 409 -13.76 60.10 19.93
CA ILE A 409 -13.06 60.31 21.21
C ILE A 409 -13.45 61.66 21.82
N PHE A 410 -13.51 62.72 21.01
CA PHE A 410 -13.90 64.05 21.47
C PHE A 410 -15.36 64.08 21.95
N GLU A 411 -16.29 63.44 21.23
CA GLU A 411 -17.69 63.32 21.64
C GLU A 411 -17.84 62.52 22.93
N GLN A 412 -17.13 61.39 23.07
CA GLN A 412 -17.13 60.61 24.31
C GLN A 412 -16.58 61.41 25.49
N GLU A 413 -15.45 62.12 25.33
CA GLU A 413 -14.86 62.96 26.37
C GLU A 413 -15.75 64.16 26.73
N THR A 414 -16.54 64.66 25.78
CA THR A 414 -17.43 65.83 25.96
C THR A 414 -18.82 65.45 26.50
N MET A 415 -19.33 64.26 26.19
CA MET A 415 -20.67 63.80 26.56
C MET A 415 -20.69 63.06 27.91
N GLU A 416 -19.54 62.59 28.40
CA GLU A 416 -19.43 61.97 29.73
C GLU A 416 -19.37 63.05 30.83
N GLU A 417 -20.52 63.29 31.44
CA GLU A 417 -20.72 64.17 32.60
C GLU A 417 -20.44 63.40 33.91
N LEU A 418 -19.49 63.90 34.72
CA LEU A 418 -19.16 63.39 36.05
C LEU A 418 -19.57 64.39 37.13
N GLU A 419 -20.18 63.89 38.19
CA GLU A 419 -20.58 64.68 39.37
C GLU A 419 -19.50 64.58 40.47
N ASP A 420 -19.15 65.70 41.10
CA ASP A 420 -18.27 65.75 42.27
C ASP A 420 -19.03 65.45 43.58
N ASP A 421 -18.30 65.31 44.70
CA ASP A 421 -18.91 65.02 46.02
C ASP A 421 -19.84 66.15 46.52
N ASP A 422 -19.74 67.35 45.92
CA ASP A 422 -20.56 68.54 46.20
C ASP A 422 -21.76 68.69 45.25
N GLY A 423 -21.91 67.79 44.27
CA GLY A 423 -23.03 67.75 43.32
C GLY A 423 -22.89 68.61 42.06
N ASN A 424 -21.69 69.10 41.76
CA ASN A 424 -21.39 69.86 40.54
C ASN A 424 -21.02 68.93 39.39
N VAL A 425 -21.57 69.20 38.21
CA VAL A 425 -21.37 68.38 37.01
C VAL A 425 -20.28 68.97 36.12
N TYR A 426 -19.28 68.16 35.77
CA TYR A 426 -18.17 68.54 34.89
C TYR A 426 -17.96 67.49 33.79
N ASN A 427 -17.44 67.91 32.64
CA ASN A 427 -16.95 66.99 31.61
C ASN A 427 -15.75 66.20 32.14
N ARG A 428 -15.60 64.93 31.70
CA ARG A 428 -14.52 64.01 32.08
C ARG A 428 -13.15 64.67 32.24
N LYS A 429 -12.72 65.42 31.22
CA LYS A 429 -11.41 66.09 31.19
C LYS A 429 -11.25 67.14 32.27
N THR A 430 -12.28 67.97 32.44
CA THR A 430 -12.29 69.06 33.41
C THR A 430 -12.32 68.50 34.82
N TYR A 431 -13.10 67.45 35.07
CA TYR A 431 -13.10 66.72 36.33
C TYR A 431 -11.72 66.12 36.65
N ASP A 432 -11.12 65.39 35.70
CA ASP A 432 -9.81 64.75 35.91
C ASP A 432 -8.68 65.78 36.11
N ASP A 433 -8.74 66.94 35.45
CA ASP A 433 -7.78 68.03 35.63
C ASP A 433 -7.97 68.77 36.97
N LEU A 434 -9.21 69.05 37.38
CA LEU A 434 -9.53 69.64 38.69
C LEU A 434 -9.11 68.70 39.84
N LYS A 435 -9.35 67.40 39.68
CA LYS A 435 -8.92 66.36 40.62
C LYS A 435 -7.41 66.27 40.73
N LYS A 436 -6.68 66.34 39.61
CA LYS A 436 -5.20 66.36 39.62
C LYS A 436 -4.64 67.63 40.29
N GLN A 437 -5.34 68.75 40.18
CA GLN A 437 -4.98 70.01 40.84
C GLN A 437 -5.40 70.05 42.32
N GLY A 438 -6.19 69.06 42.79
CA GLY A 438 -6.69 68.97 44.16
C GLY A 438 -7.75 70.02 44.50
N LEU A 439 -8.48 70.50 43.49
CA LEU A 439 -9.53 71.51 43.62
C LEU A 439 -10.93 70.91 43.86
N ILE A 440 -11.11 69.63 43.54
CA ILE A 440 -12.30 68.80 43.80
C ILE A 440 -11.89 67.42 44.29
#